data_AF-A0AAV8X7W6-F1
#
_entry.id   AF-A0AAV8X7W6-F1
#
_cell.length_a   1.000
_cell.length_b   1.000
_cell.length_c   1.000
_cell.angle_alpha   90.00
_cell.angle_beta   90.00
_cell.angle_gamma   90.00
#
_symmetry.space_group_name_H-M   'P 1'
#
loop_
_entity.id
_entity.type
_entity.pdbx_description
1 polymer ?
#
loop_
_entity_poly.entity_id
_entity_poly.type
_entity_poly.pdbx_seq_one_letter_code
_entity_poly.pdbx_strand_id
1 'polypeptide(L)' 'MPLFTREHQIDMLLVYGEVRKNRREAKALYGQRYPDRAQPHDKYFPWLERHLKTERIEEEPNEFIVSEEAEINTLACIEI' A
#
# COMPACT_ATOMS: atom_id res chain seq x y z
N MET A 1 -9.48 16.33 -10.38
CA MET A 1 -9.52 14.93 -9.91
C MET A 1 -10.08 14.93 -8.49
N PRO A 2 -10.93 13.98 -8.10
CA PRO A 2 -11.37 13.89 -6.70
C PRO A 2 -10.15 13.75 -5.78
N LEU A 3 -10.17 14.50 -4.67
CA LEU A 3 -9.19 14.40 -3.60
C LEU A 3 -9.52 13.15 -2.80
N PHE A 4 -8.77 12.06 -3.05
CA PHE A 4 -8.85 10.86 -2.23
C PHE A 4 -8.07 11.06 -0.93
N THR A 5 -8.59 10.51 0.18
CA THR A 5 -7.85 10.50 1.45
C THR A 5 -6.60 9.62 1.34
N ARG A 6 -5.64 9.80 2.24
CA ARG A 6 -4.41 8.99 2.28
C ARG A 6 -4.70 7.50 2.42
N GLU A 7 -5.67 7.14 3.24
CA GLU A 7 -6.13 5.75 3.40
C GLU A 7 -6.66 5.18 2.07
N HIS A 8 -7.51 5.92 1.36
CA HIS A 8 -8.03 5.50 0.06
C HIS A 8 -6.90 5.30 -0.96
N GLN A 9 -5.90 6.18 -0.94
CA GLN A 9 -4.73 6.08 -1.81
C GLN A 9 -3.88 4.83 -1.51
N ILE A 10 -3.66 4.50 -0.23
CA ILE A 10 -2.95 3.29 0.18
C ILE A 10 -3.72 2.05 -0.31
N ASP A 11 -5.03 1.99 -0.07
CA ASP A 11 -5.88 0.88 -0.55
C ASP A 11 -5.83 0.72 -2.07
N MET A 12 -5.84 1.82 -2.81
CA MET A 12 -5.70 1.80 -4.27
C MET A 12 -4.37 1.22 -4.71
N LEU A 13 -3.26 1.55 -4.03
CA LEU A 13 -1.94 1.01 -4.34
C LEU A 13 -1.83 -0.47 -4.03
N LEU A 14 -2.41 -0.93 -2.91
CA LEU A 14 -2.44 -2.35 -2.56
C LEU A 14 -3.18 -3.17 -3.62
N VAL A 15 -4.38 -2.74 -4.00
CA VAL A 15 -5.16 -3.35 -5.08
C VAL A 15 -4.39 -3.32 -6.41
N TYR A 16 -3.72 -2.20 -6.72
CA TYR A 16 -2.93 -2.07 -7.95
C TYR A 16 -1.74 -3.05 -8.00
N GLY A 17 -1.07 -3.25 -6.86
CA GLY A 17 0.02 -4.22 -6.73
C GLY A 17 -0.47 -5.66 -6.88
N GLU A 18 -1.62 -6.00 -6.29
CA GLU A 18 -2.21 -7.34 -6.33
C GLU A 18 -2.49 -7.81 -7.76
N VAL A 19 -3.03 -6.93 -8.61
CA VAL A 19 -3.32 -7.24 -10.01
C VAL A 19 -2.12 -7.00 -10.93
N ARG A 20 -0.90 -7.04 -10.39
CA ARG A 20 0.36 -6.85 -11.14
C ARG A 20 0.36 -5.58 -11.99
N LYS A 21 -0.17 -4.48 -11.44
CA LYS A 21 -0.24 -3.16 -12.08
C LYS A 21 -1.14 -3.08 -13.32
N ASN A 22 -2.07 -4.03 -13.48
CA ASN A 22 -3.13 -3.94 -14.47
C ASN A 22 -4.19 -2.90 -14.06
N ARG A 23 -4.24 -1.77 -14.78
CA ARG A 23 -5.08 -0.62 -14.42
C ARG A 23 -6.58 -0.91 -14.47
N ARG A 24 -7.02 -1.69 -15.47
CA ARG A 24 -8.44 -2.00 -15.67
C ARG A 24 -8.93 -2.95 -14.60
N GLU A 25 -8.12 -3.95 -14.30
CA GLU A 25 -8.39 -4.94 -13.27
C GLU A 25 -8.35 -4.31 -11.88
N ALA A 26 -7.40 -3.40 -11.62
CA ALA A 26 -7.32 -2.66 -10.36
C ALA A 26 -8.56 -1.81 -10.12
N LYS A 27 -9.06 -1.11 -11.15
CA LYS A 27 -10.31 -0.35 -11.06
C LYS A 27 -11.49 -1.27 -10.73
N ALA A 28 -11.60 -2.41 -11.40
CA ALA A 28 -12.68 -3.36 -11.16
C ALA A 28 -12.61 -3.94 -9.74
N LEU A 29 -11.44 -4.40 -9.31
CA LEU A 29 -11.22 -4.99 -7.99
C LEU A 29 -11.42 -3.97 -6.87
N TYR A 30 -10.97 -2.72 -7.05
CA TYR A 30 -11.20 -1.65 -6.09
C TYR A 30 -12.69 -1.35 -5.93
N GLY A 31 -13.45 -1.32 -7.03
CA GLY A 31 -14.90 -1.13 -6.99
C GLY A 31 -15.67 -2.28 -6.33
N GLN A 32 -15.15 -3.52 -6.46
CA GLN A 32 -15.72 -4.67 -5.78
C GLN A 32 -15.45 -4.67 -4.28
N ARG A 33 -14.23 -4.30 -3.85
CA ARG A 33 -13.85 -4.27 -2.43
C ARG A 33 -14.43 -3.09 -1.67
N TYR A 34 -14.56 -1.95 -2.34
CA TYR A 34 -14.97 -0.70 -1.73
C TYR A 34 -16.15 -0.07 -2.49
N PRO A 35 -17.32 -0.73 -2.49
CA PRO A 35 -18.49 -0.29 -3.27
C PRO A 35 -19.02 1.09 -2.81
N ASP A 36 -18.92 1.38 -1.51
CA ASP A 36 -19.41 2.65 -0.93
C ASP A 36 -18.44 3.83 -1.10
N ARG A 37 -17.26 3.58 -1.67
CA ARG A 37 -16.21 4.60 -1.85
C ARG A 37 -16.22 5.18 -3.26
N ALA A 38 -15.75 6.42 -3.36
CA ALA A 38 -15.53 7.07 -4.65
C ALA A 38 -14.57 6.24 -5.53
N GLN A 39 -14.96 6.01 -6.78
CA GLN A 39 -14.23 5.14 -7.69
C GLN A 39 -13.14 5.90 -8.45
N PRO A 40 -11.88 5.46 -8.40
CA PRO A 40 -10.81 6.08 -9.17
C PRO A 40 -10.94 5.78 -10.67
N HIS A 41 -10.42 6.69 -11.49
CA HIS A 41 -10.18 6.42 -12.90
C HIS A 41 -8.99 5.44 -13.04
N ASP A 42 -8.96 4.58 -14.06
CA ASP A 42 -7.89 3.58 -14.24
C ASP A 42 -6.48 4.23 -14.38
N LYS A 43 -6.42 5.41 -15.00
CA LYS A 43 -5.23 6.27 -15.09
C LYS A 43 -4.76 6.85 -13.75
N TYR A 44 -5.57 6.79 -12.69
CA TYR A 44 -5.20 7.33 -11.38
C TYR A 44 -4.14 6.47 -10.68
N PHE A 45 -4.26 5.14 -10.75
CA PHE A 45 -3.31 4.21 -10.13
C PHE A 45 -1.84 4.44 -10.51
N PRO A 46 -1.45 4.53 -11.81
CA PRO A 46 -0.06 4.80 -12.18
C PRO A 46 0.40 6.21 -11.81
N TRP A 47 -0.51 7.19 -11.81
CA TRP A 47 -0.20 8.55 -11.35
C TRP A 47 0.10 8.54 -9.85
N LEU A 48 -0.74 7.85 -9.07
CA LEU A 48 -0.62 7.72 -7.63
C LEU A 48 0.69 7.03 -7.22
N GLU A 49 1.04 5.92 -7.88
CA GLU A 49 2.30 5.22 -7.65
C GLU A 49 3.51 6.12 -7.90
N ARG A 50 3.49 6.91 -8.98
CA ARG A 50 4.58 7.84 -9.31
C ARG A 50 4.66 8.99 -8.32
N HIS A 51 3.53 9.55 -7.91
CA HIS A 51 3.48 10.68 -7.00
C HIS A 51 4.04 10.30 -5.63
N LEU A 52 3.57 9.19 -5.06
CA LEU A 52 4.00 8.72 -3.74
C LEU A 52 5.43 8.19 -3.70
N LYS A 53 5.99 7.71 -4.82
CA LYS A 53 7.43 7.40 -4.92
C LYS A 53 8.32 8.63 -4.91
N THR A 54 7.78 9.80 -5.25
CA THR A 54 8.54 11.05 -5.36
C THR A 54 8.51 11.84 -4.05
N GLU A 55 7.52 11.60 -3.20
CA GLU A 55 7.52 12.10 -1.82
C GLU A 55 8.70 11.46 -1.08
N ARG A 56 9.79 12.22 -0.90
CA ARG A 56 10.84 11.86 0.06
C ARG A 56 10.13 11.71 1.40
N ILE A 57 10.22 10.52 1.96
CA ILE A 57 9.98 10.34 3.39
C ILE A 57 11.08 11.18 4.05
N GLU A 58 10.74 12.38 4.51
CA GLU A 58 11.53 13.03 5.55
C GLU A 58 11.33 12.14 6.77
N GLU A 59 12.20 11.13 6.89
CA GLU A 59 12.29 10.29 8.08
C GLU A 59 12.69 11.22 9.22
N GLU A 60 11.71 11.77 9.93
CA GLU A 60 11.89 12.02 11.36
C GLU A 60 12.41 10.68 11.91
N PRO A 61 13.63 10.64 12.48
CA PRO A 61 14.24 9.40 12.91
C PRO A 61 13.36 8.82 14.02
N ASN A 62 12.49 7.88 13.64
CA ASN A 62 11.84 7.01 14.60
C ASN A 62 12.97 6.17 15.20
N GLU A 63 13.43 6.56 16.38
CA GLU A 63 14.20 5.69 17.26
C GLU A 63 13.36 4.42 17.47
N PHE A 64 13.64 3.38 16.71
CA PHE A 64 13.21 2.04 17.05
C PHE A 64 13.89 1.70 18.38
N ILE A 65 13.17 1.90 19.49
CA ILE A 65 13.56 1.36 20.78
C ILE A 65 13.40 -0.16 20.65
N VAL A 66 14.49 -0.83 20.28
CA VAL A 66 14.62 -2.28 20.42
C VAL A 66 14.71 -2.53 21.93
N SER A 67 13.58 -2.87 22.54
CA SER A 67 13.57 -3.49 23.87
C SER A 67 14.38 -4.79 23.77
N GLU A 68 15.35 -4.98 24.67
CA GLU A 68 16.14 -6.21 24.80
C GLU A 68 15.26 -7.47 25.02
N GLU A 69 13.97 -7.30 25.34
CA GLU A 69 13.02 -8.39 25.55
C GLU A 69 12.46 -9.00 24.25
N ALA A 70 12.73 -8.41 23.08
CA ALA A 70 12.27 -8.92 21.79
C ALA A 70 13.25 -9.95 21.17
N GLU A 71 13.66 -10.96 21.95
CA GLU A 71 14.28 -12.17 21.40
C GLU A 71 13.22 -13.00 20.63
N ILE A 72 12.99 -12.65 19.36
CA ILE A 72 12.28 -13.57 18.45
C ILE A 72 13.30 -14.59 17.94
N ASN A 73 13.29 -15.76 18.57
CA ASN A 73 14.06 -16.93 18.21
C ASN A 73 13.64 -17.43 16.81
N THR A 74 14.36 -17.03 15.75
CA THR A 74 14.05 -17.39 14.34
C THR A 74 14.63 -18.73 13.89
N LEU A 75 15.08 -19.60 14.81
CA LEU A 75 15.75 -20.87 14.46
C LEU A 75 15.00 -22.14 14.92
N ALA A 76 13.66 -22.12 14.99
CA ALA A 76 12.88 -23.31 15.36
C ALA A 76 11.89 -23.81 14.29
N CYS A 77 12.14 -23.58 12.99
CA CYS A 77 11.29 -24.11 11.91
C CYS A 77 12.05 -24.77 10.75
N ILE A 78 13.22 -25.39 11.00
CA ILE A 78 13.78 -26.36 10.06
C ILE A 78 14.04 -27.65 10.82
N GLU A 79 12.97 -28.41 11.02
CA GLU A 79 13.06 -29.87 11.21
C GLU A 79 13.26 -30.49 9.83
N ILE A 80 14.42 -31.12 9.60
CA ILE A 80 14.57 -32.31 8.75
C ILE A 80 15.58 -33.22 9.45
#